data_AF-A0AA42QTV1-F1
#
_entry.id   AF-A0AA42QTV1-F1
#
_cell.length_a   1.000
_cell.length_b   1.000
_cell.length_c   1.000
_cell.angle_alpha   90.00
_cell.angle_beta   90.00
_cell.angle_gamma   90.00
#
_symmetry.space_group_name_H-M   'P 1'
#
loop_
_entity.id
_entity.type
_entity.pdbx_description
1 polymer ?
#
loop_
_entity_poly.entity_id
_entity_poly.type
_entity_poly.pdbx_seq_one_letter_code
_entity_poly.pdbx_strand_id
1 'polypeptide(L)'
;MFIQWHQKDVPCTEVFELQQFINWYNEKVTPTVLTGEKPDESWTEWIELDADGKVVDYFTTTNPNPKYDWYEIGGRWKNMLLRLDGRKVDSCPIGELDFETEINRLKTEANRVYDYFEKCIGDASRTWRSWADVWSDESIGSVNDKRNFYHNQDAILLMKANDTDNLFCIFGHEFDEFLVSREEFLAKKSANPFGTYCFLDATSGDEIGDWTGSECGMFGQDIRKEEDWENKNQALLKSFPSDYIITIVDCHI
;
A
#
# COMPACT_ATOMS: atom_id res chain seq x y z
N MET A 1 13.45 10.07 32.93
CA MET A 1 13.74 11.14 31.94
C MET A 1 12.58 12.11 31.99
N PHE A 2 12.78 13.32 32.52
CA PHE A 2 11.71 14.31 32.62
C PHE A 2 11.62 15.07 31.30
N ILE A 3 10.47 15.01 30.63
CA ILE A 3 10.22 15.80 29.42
C ILE A 3 10.08 17.26 29.86
N GLN A 4 11.00 18.11 29.40
CA GLN A 4 10.96 19.55 29.62
C GLN A 4 10.19 20.19 28.45
N TRP A 5 9.00 20.70 28.72
CA TRP A 5 8.23 21.45 27.74
C TRP A 5 8.74 22.89 27.67
N HIS A 6 9.01 23.36 26.45
CA HIS A 6 9.36 24.75 26.18
C HIS A 6 8.20 25.42 25.46
N GLN A 7 7.62 26.46 26.08
CA GLN A 7 6.65 27.32 25.42
C GLN A 7 7.36 28.17 24.36
N LYS A 8 6.81 28.19 23.14
CA LYS A 8 7.31 29.01 22.04
C LYS A 8 6.13 29.74 21.42
N ASP A 9 6.24 31.05 21.31
CA ASP A 9 5.25 31.86 20.60
C ASP A 9 5.46 31.70 19.10
N VAL A 10 4.42 31.25 18.40
CA VAL A 10 4.40 31.08 16.95
C VAL A 10 3.50 32.17 16.37
N PRO A 11 3.95 32.97 15.38
CA PRO A 11 3.10 33.98 14.77
C PRO A 11 1.90 33.29 14.09
N CYS A 12 0.69 33.67 14.51
CA CYS A 12 -0.57 33.17 13.98
C CYS A 12 -1.35 34.33 13.38
N THR A 13 -1.90 34.16 12.18
CA THR A 13 -2.71 35.19 11.51
C THR A 13 -4.15 35.20 12.02
N GLU A 14 -4.70 34.06 12.44
CA GLU A 14 -6.08 33.90 12.89
C GLU A 14 -6.19 32.76 13.92
N VAL A 15 -6.84 33.01 15.05
CA VAL A 15 -7.11 32.01 16.09
C VAL A 15 -8.59 31.66 16.03
N PHE A 16 -8.89 30.37 15.87
CA PHE A 16 -10.24 29.83 15.89
C PHE A 16 -10.46 29.03 17.16
N GLU A 17 -11.66 29.11 17.73
CA GLU A 17 -12.15 28.04 18.59
C GLU A 17 -12.31 26.76 17.76
N LEU A 18 -12.07 25.57 18.33
CA LEU A 18 -12.08 24.31 17.58
C LEU A 18 -13.37 24.10 16.78
N GLN A 19 -14.53 24.48 17.34
CA GLN A 19 -15.80 24.42 16.63
C GLN A 19 -15.85 25.35 15.40
N GLN A 20 -15.28 26.55 15.52
CA GLN A 20 -15.21 27.50 14.41
C GLN A 20 -14.28 27.00 13.31
N PHE A 21 -13.16 26.39 13.71
CA PHE A 21 -12.24 25.75 12.77
C PHE A 21 -12.91 24.62 11.99
N ILE A 22 -13.66 23.73 12.66
CA ILE A 22 -14.38 22.63 12.01
C ILE A 22 -15.39 23.16 11.00
N ASN A 23 -16.20 24.15 11.38
CA ASN A 23 -17.20 24.75 10.49
C ASN A 23 -16.56 25.46 9.29
N TRP A 24 -15.43 26.14 9.50
CA TRP A 24 -14.68 26.79 8.44
C TRP A 24 -14.09 25.75 7.47
N TYR A 25 -13.48 24.69 7.98
CA TYR A 25 -12.87 23.63 7.18
C TYR A 25 -13.89 22.87 6.33
N ASN A 26 -15.07 22.59 6.89
CA ASN A 26 -16.14 21.89 6.20
C ASN A 26 -16.99 22.80 5.30
N GLU A 27 -16.75 24.13 5.33
CA GLU A 27 -17.54 25.16 4.65
C GLU A 27 -19.06 25.11 4.98
N LYS A 28 -19.42 24.56 6.14
CA LYS A 28 -20.81 24.42 6.63
C LYS A 28 -20.85 24.39 8.15
N VAL A 29 -22.02 24.63 8.73
CA VAL A 29 -22.25 24.43 10.17
C VAL A 29 -22.43 22.94 10.41
N THR A 30 -21.46 22.32 11.09
CA THR A 30 -21.54 20.91 11.50
C THR A 30 -22.53 20.76 12.66
N PRO A 31 -23.42 19.76 12.63
CA PRO A 31 -24.35 19.47 13.72
C PRO A 31 -23.64 19.21 15.05
N THR A 32 -24.33 19.46 16.15
CA THR A 32 -23.77 19.35 17.51
C THR A 32 -24.67 18.51 18.41
N VAL A 33 -24.07 17.73 19.31
CA VAL A 33 -24.75 16.99 20.38
C VAL A 33 -24.10 17.29 21.72
N LEU A 34 -24.83 17.22 22.83
CA LEU A 34 -24.22 17.24 24.16
C LEU A 34 -23.68 15.86 24.53
N THR A 35 -22.62 15.81 25.34
CA THR A 35 -22.08 14.56 25.87
C THR A 35 -23.16 13.74 26.56
N GLY A 36 -23.33 12.49 26.10
CA GLY A 36 -24.34 11.55 26.58
C GLY A 36 -25.65 11.57 25.78
N GLU A 37 -25.83 12.49 24.84
CA GLU A 37 -26.93 12.49 23.89
C GLU A 37 -26.59 11.63 22.65
N LYS A 38 -27.62 11.11 21.99
CA LYS A 38 -27.46 10.37 20.74
C LYS A 38 -27.52 11.34 19.56
N PRO A 39 -26.58 11.28 18.60
CA PRO A 39 -26.69 12.01 17.35
C PRO A 39 -27.86 11.48 16.52
N ASP A 40 -28.34 12.30 15.59
CA ASP A 40 -29.30 11.86 14.59
C ASP A 40 -28.66 10.80 13.69
N GLU A 41 -29.38 9.71 13.41
CA GLU A 41 -28.89 8.59 12.61
C GLU A 41 -28.59 8.97 11.14
N SER A 42 -29.14 10.08 10.66
CA SER A 42 -28.88 10.61 9.32
C SER A 42 -27.60 11.45 9.22
N TRP A 43 -26.99 11.82 10.35
CA TRP A 43 -25.80 12.65 10.36
C TRP A 43 -24.55 11.84 10.03
N THR A 44 -23.81 12.29 9.03
CA THR A 44 -22.51 11.70 8.67
C THR A 44 -21.33 12.39 9.34
N GLU A 45 -21.59 13.41 10.15
CA GLU A 45 -20.61 14.15 10.93
C GLU A 45 -21.31 14.97 12.02
N TRP A 46 -20.68 15.08 13.20
CA TRP A 46 -21.17 15.92 14.30
C TRP A 46 -20.05 16.27 15.28
N ILE A 47 -20.28 17.32 16.07
CA ILE A 47 -19.39 17.74 17.16
C ILE A 47 -20.06 17.38 18.47
N GLU A 48 -19.34 16.71 19.37
CA GLU A 48 -19.77 16.51 20.75
C GLU A 48 -19.31 17.68 21.62
N LEU A 49 -20.23 18.25 22.38
CA LEU A 49 -20.00 19.37 23.27
C LEU A 49 -20.21 18.98 24.73
N ASP A 50 -19.41 19.54 25.64
CA ASP A 50 -19.67 19.45 27.07
C ASP A 50 -20.83 20.38 27.49
N ALA A 51 -21.18 20.36 28.77
CA ALA A 51 -22.26 21.19 29.32
C ALA A 51 -21.99 22.70 29.23
N ASP A 52 -20.74 23.12 29.07
CA ASP A 52 -20.32 24.51 28.90
C ASP A 52 -20.23 24.91 27.42
N GLY A 53 -20.57 23.99 26.49
CA GLY A 53 -20.52 24.22 25.05
C GLY A 53 -19.12 24.11 24.45
N LYS A 54 -18.15 23.52 25.16
CA LYS A 54 -16.81 23.28 24.63
C LYS A 54 -16.76 21.96 23.88
N VAL A 55 -15.98 21.93 22.81
CA VAL A 55 -15.76 20.72 22.02
C VAL A 55 -15.08 19.65 22.87
N VAL A 56 -15.74 18.51 23.00
CA VAL A 56 -15.21 17.27 23.58
C VAL A 56 -14.56 16.44 22.49
N ASP A 57 -15.27 16.22 21.38
CA ASP A 57 -14.79 15.43 20.26
C ASP A 57 -15.50 15.82 18.94
N TYR A 58 -14.94 15.37 17.81
CA TYR A 58 -15.50 15.54 16.47
C TYR A 58 -15.60 14.17 15.78
N PHE A 59 -16.82 13.81 15.41
CA PHE A 59 -17.13 12.53 14.80
C PHE A 59 -17.46 12.70 13.31
N THR A 60 -16.99 11.77 12.50
CA THR A 60 -17.42 11.60 11.12
C THR A 60 -17.78 10.14 10.90
N THR A 61 -18.90 9.89 10.21
CA THR A 61 -19.16 8.57 9.63
C THR A 61 -18.46 8.54 8.29
N THR A 62 -17.32 7.86 8.22
CA THR A 62 -16.81 7.41 6.93
C THR A 62 -17.66 6.23 6.46
N ASN A 63 -17.87 6.09 5.15
CA ASN A 63 -18.25 4.78 4.59
C ASN A 63 -17.31 3.75 5.24
N PRO A 64 -17.79 2.65 5.85
CA PRO A 64 -16.91 1.61 6.39
C PRO A 64 -16.04 0.95 5.31
N ASN A 65 -16.35 1.18 4.03
CA ASN A 65 -15.63 0.73 2.84
C ASN A 65 -15.10 1.91 1.99
N PRO A 66 -14.54 2.99 2.56
CA PRO A 66 -14.28 4.23 1.82
C PRO A 66 -13.12 4.07 0.83
N LYS A 67 -12.25 3.09 1.08
CA LYS A 67 -11.18 2.62 0.19
C LYS A 67 -11.67 2.14 -1.19
N TYR A 68 -12.99 1.99 -1.37
CA TYR A 68 -13.61 1.51 -2.59
C TYR A 68 -14.67 2.45 -3.17
N ASP A 69 -14.80 3.67 -2.63
CA ASP A 69 -15.85 4.60 -3.05
C ASP A 69 -15.70 5.08 -4.50
N TRP A 70 -14.49 5.02 -5.08
CA TRP A 70 -14.24 5.31 -6.49
C TRP A 70 -13.25 4.33 -7.12
N TYR A 71 -13.64 3.78 -8.28
CA TYR A 71 -12.76 2.96 -9.11
C TYR A 71 -12.88 3.31 -10.59
N GLU A 72 -11.79 3.10 -11.33
CA GLU A 72 -11.73 3.14 -12.79
C GLU A 72 -11.36 1.75 -13.33
N ILE A 73 -12.04 1.26 -14.37
CA ILE A 73 -11.65 0.01 -15.02
C ILE A 73 -10.30 0.23 -15.73
N GLY A 74 -9.33 -0.64 -15.42
CA GLY A 74 -7.95 -0.53 -15.91
C GLY A 74 -7.15 0.54 -15.17
N GLY A 75 -7.56 1.81 -15.23
CA GLY A 75 -6.84 2.95 -14.63
C GLY A 75 -5.33 2.93 -14.94
N ARG A 76 -4.48 3.02 -13.91
CA ARG A 76 -3.01 2.89 -14.02
C ARG A 76 -2.56 1.53 -14.58
N TRP A 77 -3.40 0.51 -14.46
CA TRP A 77 -3.16 -0.88 -14.84
C TRP A 77 -3.90 -1.28 -16.11
N LYS A 78 -4.21 -0.32 -16.99
CA LYS A 78 -4.94 -0.56 -18.22
C LYS A 78 -4.28 -1.64 -19.08
N ASN A 79 -5.10 -2.56 -19.58
CA ASN A 79 -4.71 -3.71 -20.38
C ASN A 79 -3.69 -4.63 -19.67
N MET A 80 -3.82 -4.83 -18.37
CA MET A 80 -2.92 -5.71 -17.61
C MET A 80 -3.13 -7.20 -17.94
N LEU A 81 -4.35 -7.63 -18.28
CA LEU A 81 -4.67 -9.04 -18.51
C LEU A 81 -4.22 -9.48 -19.91
N LEU A 82 -3.30 -10.44 -19.96
CA LEU A 82 -2.86 -11.08 -21.20
C LEU A 82 -3.75 -12.29 -21.51
N ARG A 83 -4.33 -12.32 -22.70
CA ARG A 83 -5.14 -13.44 -23.19
C ARG A 83 -4.32 -14.42 -24.02
N LEU A 84 -4.82 -15.65 -24.13
CA LEU A 84 -4.27 -16.73 -24.97
C LEU A 84 -4.17 -16.36 -26.47
N ASP A 85 -4.96 -15.39 -26.93
CA ASP A 85 -4.88 -14.88 -28.30
C ASP A 85 -3.87 -13.72 -28.47
N GLY A 86 -3.11 -13.41 -27.41
CA GLY A 86 -2.09 -12.37 -27.37
C GLY A 86 -2.62 -10.95 -27.13
N ARG A 87 -3.94 -10.74 -27.05
CA ARG A 87 -4.49 -9.43 -26.73
C ARG A 87 -4.32 -9.12 -25.25
N LYS A 88 -4.07 -7.84 -24.97
CA LYS A 88 -4.08 -7.29 -23.63
C LYS A 88 -5.38 -6.51 -23.38
N VAL A 89 -6.07 -6.78 -22.27
CA VAL A 89 -7.42 -6.26 -21.98
C VAL A 89 -7.60 -5.92 -20.49
N ASP A 90 -8.65 -5.16 -20.17
CA ASP A 90 -9.03 -4.85 -18.78
C ASP A 90 -9.92 -5.94 -18.16
N SER A 91 -10.67 -6.67 -18.99
CA SER A 91 -11.56 -7.76 -18.57
C SER A 91 -11.59 -8.92 -19.57
N CYS A 92 -11.65 -10.15 -19.07
CA CYS A 92 -11.87 -11.36 -19.88
C CYS A 92 -12.36 -12.52 -19.01
N PRO A 93 -12.87 -13.61 -19.62
CA PRO A 93 -13.00 -14.88 -18.91
C PRO A 93 -11.66 -15.34 -18.34
N ILE A 94 -11.68 -15.89 -17.12
CA ILE A 94 -10.47 -16.40 -16.44
C ILE A 94 -9.77 -17.47 -17.28
N GLY A 95 -10.54 -18.34 -17.93
CA GLY A 95 -10.03 -19.40 -18.80
C GLY A 95 -9.33 -18.92 -20.06
N GLU A 96 -9.43 -17.64 -20.38
CA GLU A 96 -8.73 -17.04 -21.53
C GLU A 96 -7.40 -16.38 -21.14
N LEU A 97 -7.04 -16.35 -19.86
CA LEU A 97 -5.77 -15.77 -19.40
C LEU A 97 -4.57 -16.65 -19.79
N ASP A 98 -3.55 -16.02 -20.35
CA ASP A 98 -2.28 -16.67 -20.69
C ASP A 98 -1.27 -16.52 -19.53
N PHE A 99 -1.43 -17.39 -18.53
CA PHE A 99 -0.52 -17.44 -17.39
C PHE A 99 0.91 -17.80 -17.81
N GLU A 100 1.08 -18.74 -18.73
CA GLU A 100 2.41 -19.28 -19.07
C GLU A 100 3.27 -18.21 -19.75
N THR A 101 2.73 -17.54 -20.77
CA THR A 101 3.44 -16.47 -21.46
C THR A 101 3.77 -15.33 -20.51
N GLU A 102 2.84 -14.94 -19.64
CA GLU A 102 3.06 -13.83 -18.71
C GLU A 102 4.08 -14.19 -17.61
N ILE A 103 4.06 -15.41 -17.09
CA ILE A 103 5.08 -15.92 -16.16
C ILE A 103 6.46 -15.89 -16.81
N ASN A 104 6.58 -16.33 -18.07
CA ASN A 104 7.85 -16.32 -18.80
C ASN A 104 8.35 -14.89 -19.07
N ARG A 105 7.44 -13.96 -19.37
CA ARG A 105 7.76 -12.53 -19.49
C ARG A 105 8.30 -11.96 -18.18
N LEU A 106 7.63 -12.24 -17.05
CA LEU A 106 8.07 -11.79 -15.73
C LEU A 106 9.40 -12.41 -15.32
N LYS A 107 9.65 -13.69 -15.62
CA LYS A 107 10.97 -14.31 -15.39
C LYS A 107 12.07 -13.66 -16.22
N THR A 108 11.77 -13.27 -17.45
CA THR A 108 12.72 -12.56 -18.32
C THR A 108 13.06 -11.20 -17.73
N GLU A 109 12.07 -10.44 -17.27
CA GLU A 109 12.30 -9.15 -16.63
C GLU A 109 13.03 -9.30 -15.29
N ALA A 110 12.64 -10.26 -14.46
CA ALA A 110 13.31 -10.55 -13.19
C ALA A 110 14.78 -10.91 -13.40
N ASN A 111 15.11 -11.67 -14.46
CA ASN A 111 16.50 -11.94 -14.80
C ASN A 111 17.26 -10.68 -15.16
N ARG A 112 16.69 -9.81 -15.99
CA ARG A 112 17.30 -8.53 -16.37
C ARG A 112 17.56 -7.65 -15.15
N VAL A 113 16.60 -7.55 -14.24
CA VAL A 113 16.73 -6.81 -12.97
C VAL A 113 17.85 -7.42 -12.12
N TYR A 114 17.87 -8.76 -12.01
CA TYR A 114 18.89 -9.44 -11.21
C TYR A 114 20.29 -9.29 -11.81
N ASP A 115 20.44 -9.38 -13.13
CA ASP A 115 21.72 -9.12 -13.82
C ASP A 115 22.21 -7.68 -13.55
N TYR A 116 21.30 -6.71 -13.50
CA TYR A 116 21.64 -5.34 -13.14
C TYR A 116 22.12 -5.23 -11.69
N PHE A 117 21.41 -5.88 -10.74
CA PHE A 117 21.87 -5.98 -9.36
C PHE A 117 23.28 -6.61 -9.27
N GLU A 118 23.53 -7.72 -9.97
CA GLU A 118 24.85 -8.38 -9.98
C GLU A 118 25.96 -7.46 -10.52
N LYS A 119 25.64 -6.66 -11.54
CA LYS A 119 26.55 -5.61 -12.04
C LYS A 119 26.80 -4.53 -10.99
N CYS A 120 25.79 -4.08 -10.25
CA CYS A 120 25.94 -3.03 -9.24
C CYS A 120 26.74 -3.50 -8.02
N ILE A 121 26.54 -4.73 -7.55
CA ILE A 121 27.24 -5.26 -6.38
C ILE A 121 28.65 -5.80 -6.71
N GLY A 122 28.88 -6.22 -7.96
CA GLY A 122 30.17 -6.76 -8.40
C GLY A 122 30.62 -7.97 -7.57
N ASP A 123 31.89 -7.96 -7.18
CA ASP A 123 32.52 -9.04 -6.38
C ASP A 123 32.29 -8.89 -4.86
N ALA A 124 31.52 -7.89 -4.41
CA ALA A 124 31.28 -7.68 -3.00
C ALA A 124 30.41 -8.79 -2.38
N SER A 125 30.55 -8.98 -1.07
CA SER A 125 29.72 -9.95 -0.34
C SER A 125 28.24 -9.57 -0.43
N ARG A 126 27.39 -10.54 -0.79
CA ARG A 126 25.92 -10.43 -0.80
C ARG A 126 25.33 -10.61 0.59
N THR A 127 25.87 -9.87 1.54
CA THR A 127 25.47 -9.95 2.94
C THR A 127 25.41 -8.55 3.52
N TRP A 128 24.22 -8.13 3.88
CA TRP A 128 23.97 -6.96 4.72
C TRP A 128 22.83 -7.31 5.68
N ARG A 129 22.72 -6.57 6.78
CA ARG A 129 21.58 -6.68 7.68
C ARG A 129 20.37 -6.09 6.98
N SER A 130 19.28 -6.86 6.93
CA SER A 130 18.02 -6.41 6.35
C SER A 130 17.47 -5.22 7.14
N TRP A 131 16.62 -4.41 6.50
CA TRP A 131 15.89 -3.34 7.15
C TRP A 131 15.06 -3.87 8.33
N ALA A 132 14.46 -5.05 8.20
CA ALA A 132 13.71 -5.69 9.29
C ALA A 132 14.62 -6.03 10.49
N ASP A 133 15.82 -6.55 10.26
CA ASP A 133 16.80 -6.84 11.32
C ASP A 133 17.33 -5.57 11.99
N VAL A 134 17.51 -4.49 11.23
CA VAL A 134 17.93 -3.18 11.76
C VAL A 134 16.77 -2.51 12.51
N TRP A 135 15.55 -2.68 12.02
CA TRP A 135 14.33 -2.12 12.63
C TRP A 135 14.03 -2.74 13.99
N SER A 136 14.20 -4.06 14.11
CA SER A 136 13.98 -4.81 15.36
C SER A 136 15.13 -4.67 16.38
N ASP A 137 16.27 -4.10 15.99
CA ASP A 137 17.41 -3.91 16.88
C ASP A 137 17.18 -2.75 17.86
N GLU A 138 16.94 -3.09 19.12
CA GLU A 138 16.75 -2.10 20.21
C GLU A 138 18.04 -1.40 20.62
N SER A 139 19.22 -1.91 20.21
CA SER A 139 20.50 -1.27 20.50
C SER A 139 20.79 -0.04 19.63
N ILE A 140 20.09 0.08 18.50
CA ILE A 140 20.18 1.24 17.62
C ILE A 140 19.10 2.24 18.05
N GLY A 141 19.53 3.42 18.50
CA GLY A 141 18.67 4.40 19.18
C GLY A 141 17.44 4.85 18.38
N SER A 142 17.57 5.90 17.57
CA SER A 142 16.44 6.50 16.87
C SER A 142 16.15 5.82 15.51
N VAL A 143 14.96 6.07 14.96
CA VAL A 143 14.61 5.68 13.58
C VAL A 143 15.61 6.26 12.55
N ASN A 144 16.12 7.46 12.79
CA ASN A 144 17.12 8.06 11.91
C ASN A 144 18.48 7.36 12.03
N ASP A 145 18.86 6.91 13.23
CA ASP A 145 20.09 6.12 13.42
C ASP A 145 19.98 4.77 12.72
N LYS A 146 18.80 4.14 12.75
CA LYS A 146 18.50 2.90 12.01
C LYS A 146 18.62 3.10 10.50
N ARG A 147 17.99 4.16 9.96
CA ARG A 147 18.10 4.51 8.54
C ARG A 147 19.56 4.77 8.14
N ASN A 148 20.27 5.53 8.96
CA ASN A 148 21.69 5.84 8.75
C ASN A 148 22.53 4.56 8.77
N PHE A 149 22.34 3.68 9.75
CA PHE A 149 23.04 2.41 9.82
C PHE A 149 22.79 1.57 8.56
N TYR A 150 21.52 1.33 8.23
CA TYR A 150 21.14 0.50 7.09
C TYR A 150 21.74 1.01 5.77
N HIS A 151 21.61 2.31 5.50
CA HIS A 151 22.11 2.89 4.25
C HIS A 151 23.62 3.09 4.16
N ASN A 152 24.36 2.97 5.27
CA ASN A 152 25.83 3.07 5.30
C ASN A 152 26.53 1.71 5.36
N GLN A 153 25.82 0.60 5.14
CA GLN A 153 26.45 -0.70 4.97
C GLN A 153 27.21 -0.75 3.64
N ASP A 154 28.41 -1.35 3.63
CA ASP A 154 29.32 -1.34 2.49
C ASP A 154 28.67 -1.80 1.17
N ALA A 155 27.90 -2.91 1.21
CA ALA A 155 27.21 -3.43 0.04
C ALA A 155 26.14 -2.45 -0.51
N ILE A 156 25.40 -1.78 0.38
CA ILE A 156 24.37 -0.81 -0.01
C ILE A 156 25.00 0.45 -0.62
N LEU A 157 26.08 0.95 -0.01
CA LEU A 157 26.81 2.10 -0.55
C LEU A 157 27.39 1.79 -1.93
N LEU A 158 27.95 0.59 -2.11
CA LEU A 158 28.47 0.15 -3.40
C LEU A 158 27.38 0.06 -4.47
N MET A 159 26.25 -0.59 -4.15
CA MET A 159 25.12 -0.69 -5.08
C MET A 159 24.60 0.69 -5.48
N LYS A 160 24.42 1.61 -4.52
CA LYS A 160 24.00 2.99 -4.81
C LYS A 160 24.99 3.76 -5.67
N ALA A 161 26.29 3.58 -5.45
CA ALA A 161 27.32 4.24 -6.24
C ALA A 161 27.34 3.76 -7.70
N ASN A 162 26.93 2.50 -7.92
CA ASN A 162 26.91 1.86 -9.24
C ASN A 162 25.52 1.87 -9.90
N ASP A 163 24.47 2.34 -9.22
CA ASP A 163 23.10 2.40 -9.74
C ASP A 163 22.91 3.64 -10.63
N THR A 164 23.16 3.46 -11.92
CA THR A 164 22.98 4.50 -12.94
C THR A 164 21.55 4.61 -13.45
N ASP A 165 20.73 3.59 -13.21
CA ASP A 165 19.40 3.45 -13.83
C ASP A 165 18.30 3.76 -12.81
N ASN A 166 18.68 4.13 -11.58
CA ASN A 166 17.79 4.35 -10.43
C ASN A 166 16.93 3.12 -10.13
N LEU A 167 17.53 1.93 -10.23
CA LEU A 167 16.85 0.68 -9.89
C LEU A 167 16.41 0.70 -8.42
N PHE A 168 17.25 1.25 -7.52
CA PHE A 168 17.00 1.26 -6.08
C PHE A 168 16.43 2.61 -5.61
N CYS A 169 15.19 2.91 -6.00
CA CYS A 169 14.49 4.15 -5.64
C CYS A 169 13.14 3.89 -4.95
N ILE A 170 12.47 4.96 -4.50
CA ILE A 170 11.20 4.90 -3.75
C ILE A 170 10.04 4.21 -4.50
N PHE A 171 10.13 4.12 -5.83
CA PHE A 171 9.18 3.39 -6.68
C PHE A 171 9.85 2.24 -7.46
N GLY A 172 11.07 1.86 -7.05
CA GLY A 172 11.88 0.83 -7.69
C GLY A 172 11.96 -0.43 -6.82
N HIS A 173 13.13 -1.05 -6.80
CA HIS A 173 13.41 -2.24 -6.02
C HIS A 173 14.06 -1.91 -4.68
N GLU A 174 13.65 -2.61 -3.63
CA GLU A 174 14.32 -2.56 -2.34
C GLU A 174 15.59 -3.43 -2.37
N PHE A 175 16.64 -3.02 -1.65
CA PHE A 175 17.88 -3.81 -1.59
C PHE A 175 17.62 -5.22 -1.05
N ASP A 176 16.83 -5.34 0.02
CA ASP A 176 16.58 -6.62 0.70
C ASP A 176 15.91 -7.68 -0.17
N GLU A 177 15.26 -7.29 -1.28
CA GLU A 177 14.74 -8.24 -2.27
C GLU A 177 15.83 -9.16 -2.83
N PHE A 178 17.10 -8.72 -2.79
CA PHE A 178 18.25 -9.43 -3.31
C PHE A 178 19.04 -10.22 -2.25
N LEU A 179 18.57 -10.29 -1.00
CA LEU A 179 19.13 -11.15 0.06
C LEU A 179 18.77 -12.63 -0.11
N VAL A 180 18.20 -13.00 -1.25
CA VAL A 180 17.81 -14.38 -1.60
C VAL A 180 18.59 -14.86 -2.81
N SER A 181 18.49 -16.16 -3.09
CA SER A 181 19.08 -16.72 -4.31
C SER A 181 18.41 -16.15 -5.57
N ARG A 182 19.13 -16.17 -6.70
CA ARG A 182 18.57 -15.79 -8.01
C ARG A 182 17.31 -16.59 -8.34
N GLU A 183 17.34 -17.90 -8.08
CA GLU A 183 16.19 -18.79 -8.31
C GLU A 183 14.98 -18.34 -7.47
N GLU A 184 15.18 -18.03 -6.19
CA GLU A 184 14.12 -17.57 -5.31
C GLU A 184 13.59 -16.19 -5.72
N PHE A 185 14.46 -15.26 -6.14
CA PHE A 185 14.06 -13.95 -6.66
C PHE A 185 13.18 -14.09 -7.91
N LEU A 186 13.61 -14.90 -8.88
CA LEU A 186 12.84 -15.21 -10.09
C LEU A 186 11.49 -15.86 -9.75
N ALA A 187 11.46 -16.81 -8.82
CA ALA A 187 10.23 -17.45 -8.38
C ALA A 187 9.26 -16.44 -7.77
N LYS A 188 9.71 -15.59 -6.84
CA LYS A 188 8.89 -14.55 -6.21
C LYS A 188 8.36 -13.54 -7.24
N LYS A 189 9.20 -13.02 -8.12
CA LYS A 189 8.80 -12.01 -9.12
C LYS A 189 7.90 -12.53 -10.23
N SER A 190 7.82 -13.85 -10.43
CA SER A 190 6.96 -14.47 -11.44
C SER A 190 5.78 -15.25 -10.88
N ALA A 191 5.60 -15.29 -9.56
CA ALA A 191 4.52 -16.02 -8.91
C ALA A 191 3.12 -15.45 -9.24
N ASN A 192 3.03 -14.14 -9.49
CA ASN A 192 1.75 -13.44 -9.62
C ASN A 192 1.63 -12.66 -10.95
N PRO A 193 1.41 -13.34 -12.09
CA PRO A 193 1.36 -12.72 -13.43
C PRO A 193 0.30 -11.64 -13.59
N PHE A 194 -0.81 -11.76 -12.86
CA PHE A 194 -1.90 -10.78 -12.86
C PHE A 194 -2.11 -10.23 -11.45
N GLY A 195 -1.01 -9.88 -10.79
CA GLY A 195 -1.02 -9.43 -9.40
C GLY A 195 -1.71 -8.10 -9.21
N THR A 196 -2.66 -8.08 -8.28
CA THR A 196 -3.32 -6.88 -7.77
C THR A 196 -3.04 -6.74 -6.28
N TYR A 197 -3.43 -5.63 -5.66
CA TYR A 197 -3.26 -5.43 -4.23
C TYR A 197 -4.30 -6.20 -3.39
N CYS A 198 -5.52 -6.33 -3.92
CA CYS A 198 -6.62 -7.09 -3.33
C CYS A 198 -7.51 -7.69 -4.44
N PHE A 199 -8.40 -8.59 -4.03
CA PHE A 199 -9.34 -9.29 -4.90
C PHE A 199 -10.76 -9.18 -4.32
N LEU A 200 -11.74 -8.88 -5.17
CA LEU A 200 -13.17 -8.92 -4.84
C LEU A 200 -13.82 -10.11 -5.55
N ASP A 201 -14.34 -11.05 -4.77
CA ASP A 201 -15.26 -12.05 -5.28
C ASP A 201 -16.69 -11.48 -5.30
N ALA A 202 -17.12 -10.98 -6.45
CA ALA A 202 -18.47 -10.47 -6.64
C ALA A 202 -19.54 -11.58 -6.85
N THR A 203 -19.16 -12.85 -6.72
CA THR A 203 -20.05 -14.01 -6.91
C THR A 203 -20.52 -14.65 -5.60
N SER A 204 -19.90 -14.26 -4.49
CA SER A 204 -20.25 -14.63 -3.11
C SER A 204 -20.77 -13.40 -2.33
N GLY A 205 -21.31 -13.62 -1.13
CA GLY A 205 -21.73 -12.54 -0.23
C GLY A 205 -23.15 -11.97 -0.45
N ASP A 206 -23.62 -11.19 0.52
CA ASP A 206 -25.03 -10.79 0.62
C ASP A 206 -25.39 -9.54 -0.23
N GLU A 207 -24.42 -8.68 -0.58
CA GLU A 207 -24.67 -7.51 -1.47
C GLU A 207 -23.46 -7.02 -2.30
N ILE A 208 -22.24 -6.98 -1.75
CA ILE A 208 -21.07 -6.32 -2.39
C ILE A 208 -19.93 -7.26 -2.82
N GLY A 209 -20.03 -8.56 -2.50
CA GLY A 209 -18.93 -9.51 -2.68
C GLY A 209 -18.03 -9.67 -1.45
N ASP A 210 -17.18 -10.71 -1.48
CA ASP A 210 -16.19 -10.99 -0.44
C ASP A 210 -14.79 -10.48 -0.85
N TRP A 211 -14.22 -9.59 -0.04
CA TRP A 211 -12.89 -9.04 -0.27
C TRP A 211 -11.80 -9.88 0.39
N THR A 212 -10.70 -10.11 -0.34
CA THR A 212 -9.49 -10.78 0.17
C THR A 212 -8.23 -10.03 -0.28
N GLY A 213 -7.18 -10.05 0.54
CA GLY A 213 -5.88 -9.44 0.24
C GLY A 213 -5.45 -8.42 1.27
N SER A 214 -4.49 -7.57 0.91
CA SER A 214 -3.98 -6.50 1.77
C SER A 214 -4.98 -5.36 1.92
N GLU A 215 -4.82 -4.55 2.97
CA GLU A 215 -5.59 -3.35 3.24
C GLU A 215 -4.70 -2.10 3.09
N CYS A 216 -5.04 -1.28 2.11
CA CYS A 216 -4.34 -0.05 1.79
C CYS A 216 -4.93 1.11 2.59
N GLY A 217 -4.06 1.91 3.19
CA GLY A 217 -4.36 3.18 3.81
C GLY A 217 -3.92 4.36 2.94
N MET A 218 -3.92 5.54 3.55
CA MET A 218 -3.57 6.79 2.88
C MET A 218 -2.17 6.71 2.25
N PHE A 219 -2.03 7.23 1.03
CA PHE A 219 -0.77 7.25 0.25
C PHE A 219 -0.16 5.88 -0.04
N GLY A 220 -0.95 4.81 -0.16
CA GLY A 220 -0.44 3.51 -0.55
C GLY A 220 0.27 2.74 0.57
N GLN A 221 0.06 3.14 1.82
CA GLN A 221 0.63 2.43 2.97
C GLN A 221 -0.21 1.20 3.32
N ASP A 222 0.44 0.10 3.68
CA ASP A 222 -0.26 -1.08 4.21
C ASP A 222 -0.78 -0.77 5.62
N ILE A 223 -2.11 -0.80 5.82
CA ILE A 223 -2.73 -0.91 7.15
C ILE A 223 -2.58 -2.36 7.63
N ARG A 224 -2.86 -3.30 6.73
CA ARG A 224 -2.65 -4.74 6.93
C ARG A 224 -2.07 -5.32 5.65
N LYS A 225 -0.90 -5.94 5.75
CA LYS A 225 -0.29 -6.67 4.64
C LYS A 225 -0.71 -8.14 4.70
N GLU A 226 -1.24 -8.67 3.62
CA GLU A 226 -1.49 -10.09 3.48
C GLU A 226 -0.17 -10.81 3.18
N GLU A 227 0.23 -11.73 4.05
CA GLU A 227 1.44 -12.54 3.83
C GLU A 227 1.22 -13.50 2.67
N ASP A 228 2.26 -13.69 1.85
CA ASP A 228 2.24 -14.60 0.70
C ASP A 228 1.10 -14.32 -0.29
N TRP A 229 0.73 -13.05 -0.42
CA TRP A 229 -0.38 -12.61 -1.26
C TRP A 229 -0.21 -13.02 -2.72
N GLU A 230 1.01 -13.04 -3.22
CA GLU A 230 1.32 -13.42 -4.60
C GLU A 230 0.82 -14.84 -4.93
N ASN A 231 1.12 -15.80 -4.06
CA ASN A 231 0.69 -17.18 -4.23
C ASN A 231 -0.80 -17.34 -3.96
N LYS A 232 -1.32 -16.67 -2.91
CA LYS A 232 -2.76 -16.69 -2.56
C LYS A 232 -3.63 -16.14 -3.69
N ASN A 233 -3.28 -14.98 -4.25
CA ASN A 233 -3.98 -14.37 -5.37
C ASN A 233 -4.02 -15.32 -6.57
N GLN A 234 -2.87 -15.87 -6.95
CA GLN A 234 -2.80 -16.78 -8.09
C GLN A 234 -3.64 -18.06 -7.88
N ALA A 235 -3.60 -18.63 -6.67
CA ALA A 235 -4.42 -19.78 -6.32
C ALA A 235 -5.92 -19.45 -6.36
N LEU A 236 -6.30 -18.29 -5.83
CA LEU A 236 -7.68 -17.79 -5.83
C LEU A 236 -8.20 -17.60 -7.26
N LEU A 237 -7.47 -16.88 -8.11
CA LEU A 237 -7.77 -16.72 -9.54
C LEU A 237 -8.03 -18.05 -10.25
N LYS A 238 -7.21 -19.06 -9.98
CA LYS A 238 -7.32 -20.39 -10.60
C LYS A 238 -8.44 -21.26 -10.01
N SER A 239 -8.98 -20.88 -8.85
CA SER A 239 -10.05 -21.63 -8.18
C SER A 239 -11.43 -21.33 -8.74
N PHE A 240 -11.62 -20.17 -9.39
CA PHE A 240 -12.89 -19.79 -10.00
C PHE A 240 -13.16 -20.54 -11.31
N PRO A 241 -14.44 -20.72 -11.69
CA PRO A 241 -14.82 -21.26 -12.99
C PRO A 241 -14.21 -20.48 -14.15
N SER A 242 -13.80 -21.19 -15.20
CA SER A 242 -13.07 -20.61 -16.34
C SER A 242 -13.88 -19.58 -17.14
N ASP A 243 -15.21 -19.64 -17.07
CA ASP A 243 -16.13 -18.74 -17.76
C ASP A 243 -16.44 -17.47 -16.95
N TYR A 244 -16.00 -17.39 -15.69
CA TYR A 244 -16.16 -16.18 -14.88
C TYR A 244 -15.29 -15.06 -15.45
N ILE A 245 -15.82 -13.83 -15.38
CA ILE A 245 -15.13 -12.65 -15.86
C ILE A 245 -14.28 -12.06 -14.74
N ILE A 246 -12.98 -11.92 -14.99
CA ILE A 246 -12.13 -11.06 -14.18
C ILE A 246 -12.09 -9.66 -14.79
N THR A 247 -12.05 -8.63 -13.95
CA THR A 247 -11.86 -7.24 -14.35
C THR A 247 -10.82 -6.58 -13.46
N ILE A 248 -9.86 -5.89 -14.07
CA ILE A 248 -8.89 -5.07 -13.34
C ILE A 248 -9.50 -3.70 -13.10
N VAL A 249 -9.45 -3.26 -11.85
CA VAL A 249 -9.92 -1.96 -11.42
C VAL A 249 -8.80 -1.25 -10.68
N ASP A 250 -8.73 0.07 -10.86
CA ASP A 250 -7.86 0.96 -10.11
C ASP A 250 -8.73 1.76 -9.14
N CYS A 251 -8.50 1.59 -7.84
CA CYS A 251 -9.15 2.40 -6.80
C CYS A 251 -8.18 3.48 -6.32
N HIS A 252 -8.65 4.73 -6.31
CA HIS A 252 -7.90 5.85 -5.74
C HIS A 252 -8.36 6.05 -4.30
N ILE A 253 -7.45 5.83 -3.36
CA ILE A 253 -7.53 6.28 -1.97
C ILE A 253 -6.87 7.66 -1.89
#